data_AF-A0AAX3UFE0-F1
#
_entry.id   AF-A0AAX3UFE0-F1
#
_cell.length_a   1.000
_cell.length_b   1.000
_cell.length_c   1.000
_cell.angle_alpha   90.00
_cell.angle_beta   90.00
_cell.angle_gamma   90.00
#
_symmetry.space_group_name_H-M   'P 1'
#
loop_
_entity.id
_entity.type
_entity.pdbx_description
1 polymer ?
#
loop_
_entity_poly.entity_id
_entity_poly.type
_entity_poly.pdbx_seq_one_letter_code
_entity_poly.pdbx_strand_id
1 'polypeptide(L)'
;MLKDGTYTAKARGMAGFVSARLEIKDGRINHVDLDLTTETPQYGQKAQKQLEQEIMTQQSADIDAVTGATFTSNGVKDAVRQALKQAEK
;
A
#
# COMPACT_ATOMS: atom_id res chain seq x y z
N MET A 1 -7.05 -15.55 -9.08
CA MET A 1 -5.75 -15.22 -9.71
C MET A 1 -5.77 -13.73 -9.98
N LEU A 2 -4.70 -13.01 -9.65
CA LEU A 2 -4.62 -11.58 -9.96
C LEU A 2 -4.45 -11.41 -11.46
N LYS A 3 -5.17 -10.46 -12.04
CA LYS A 3 -5.00 -10.08 -13.44
C LYS A 3 -3.86 -9.09 -13.57
N ASP A 4 -3.09 -9.25 -14.64
CA ASP A 4 -1.99 -8.35 -14.95
C ASP A 4 -2.53 -6.96 -15.29
N GLY A 5 -1.81 -5.94 -14.84
CA GLY A 5 -2.21 -4.54 -15.01
C GLY A 5 -1.70 -3.63 -13.91
N THR A 6 -2.09 -2.36 -13.99
CA THR A 6 -1.83 -1.39 -12.93
C THR A 6 -3.14 -1.04 -12.22
N TYR A 7 -3.14 -1.17 -10.90
CA TYR A 7 -4.31 -0.93 -10.06
C TYR A 7 -3.98 0.15 -9.05
N THR A 8 -4.92 1.06 -8.81
CA THR A 8 -4.72 2.16 -7.86
C THR A 8 -5.93 2.29 -6.96
N ALA A 9 -5.67 2.47 -5.67
CA ALA A 9 -6.70 2.73 -4.68
C ALA A 9 -6.19 3.68 -3.62
N LYS A 10 -7.14 4.32 -2.93
CA LYS A 10 -6.88 5.26 -1.84
C LYS A 10 -7.64 4.85 -0.60
N ALA A 11 -7.07 5.15 0.55
CA ALA A 11 -7.72 4.94 1.84
C ALA A 11 -7.30 6.04 2.82
N ARG A 12 -8.04 6.16 3.92
CA ARG A 12 -7.75 7.16 4.94
C ARG A 12 -6.55 6.73 5.78
N GLY A 13 -5.53 7.58 5.85
CA GLY A 13 -4.38 7.48 6.76
C GLY A 13 -4.59 8.31 8.02
N MET A 14 -3.50 8.65 8.72
CA MET A 14 -3.55 9.45 9.94
C MET A 14 -3.99 10.89 9.66
N ALA A 15 -3.33 11.57 8.72
CA ALA A 15 -3.51 12.99 8.46
C ALA A 15 -4.28 13.23 7.15
N GLY A 16 -4.18 12.31 6.17
CA GLY A 16 -4.79 12.47 4.87
C GLY A 16 -5.25 11.18 4.22
N PHE A 17 -5.39 11.22 2.89
CA PHE A 17 -5.60 10.02 2.10
C PHE A 17 -4.24 9.51 1.63
N VAL A 18 -3.97 8.24 1.86
CA VAL A 18 -2.82 7.54 1.28
C VAL A 18 -3.26 6.84 0.00
N SER A 19 -2.37 6.75 -0.98
CA SER A 19 -2.61 6.04 -2.24
C SER A 19 -1.66 4.87 -2.38
N ALA A 20 -2.15 3.75 -2.92
CA ALA A 20 -1.33 2.63 -3.33
C ALA A 20 -1.54 2.37 -4.83
N ARG A 21 -0.44 2.33 -5.58
CA ARG A 21 -0.38 1.88 -6.97
C ARG A 21 0.38 0.57 -7.03
N LEU A 22 -0.29 -0.47 -7.53
CA LEU A 22 0.27 -1.81 -7.68
C LEU A 22 0.39 -2.12 -9.17
N GLU A 23 1.54 -2.63 -9.59
CA GLU A 23 1.70 -3.29 -10.88
C GLU A 23 1.66 -4.79 -10.66
N ILE A 24 0.72 -5.46 -11.32
CA ILE A 24 0.60 -6.91 -11.33
C ILE A 24 1.12 -7.44 -12.66
N LYS A 25 2.00 -8.43 -12.59
CA LYS A 25 2.54 -9.16 -13.73
C LYS A 25 2.66 -10.63 -13.39
N ASP A 26 2.27 -11.50 -14.33
CA ASP A 26 2.23 -12.94 -14.15
C ASP A 26 1.45 -13.35 -12.87
N GLY A 27 0.38 -12.60 -12.58
CA GLY A 27 -0.46 -12.80 -11.40
C GLY A 27 0.18 -12.47 -10.04
N ARG A 28 1.30 -11.74 -10.01
CA ARG A 28 2.03 -11.31 -8.80
C ARG A 28 2.26 -9.81 -8.77
N ILE A 29 2.43 -9.25 -7.58
CA ILE A 29 2.81 -7.84 -7.41
C ILE A 29 4.28 -7.70 -7.86
N ASN A 30 4.47 -7.02 -8.98
CA ASN A 30 5.79 -6.73 -9.58
C ASN A 30 6.34 -5.38 -9.10
N HIS A 31 5.47 -4.42 -8.80
CA HIS A 31 5.84 -3.10 -8.30
C HIS A 31 4.79 -2.54 -7.34
N VAL A 32 5.26 -1.76 -6.36
CA VAL A 32 4.44 -1.04 -5.39
C VAL A 32 4.97 0.39 -5.33
N ASP A 33 4.06 1.35 -5.46
CA ASP A 33 4.33 2.78 -5.29
C ASP A 33 3.26 3.35 -4.35
N LEU A 34 3.71 3.88 -3.20
CA LEU A 34 2.84 4.47 -2.19
C LEU A 34 2.96 5.99 -2.22
N ASP A 35 1.82 6.69 -2.22
CA ASP A 35 1.78 8.13 -1.97
C ASP A 35 1.30 8.38 -0.54
N LEU A 36 2.26 8.72 0.33
CA LEU A 36 2.02 9.08 1.73
C LEU A 36 2.24 10.58 1.98
N THR A 37 2.31 11.42 0.94
CA THR A 37 2.68 12.84 1.06
C THR A 37 1.76 13.65 1.96
N THR A 38 0.51 13.22 2.16
CA THR A 38 -0.42 13.86 3.08
C THR A 38 -0.19 13.50 4.55
N GLU A 39 0.64 12.50 4.84
CA GLU A 39 0.91 12.03 6.20
C GLU A 39 1.99 12.86 6.89
N THR A 40 2.19 12.63 8.19
CA THR A 40 3.18 13.36 8.98
C THR A 40 4.61 13.05 8.49
N PRO A 41 5.45 14.07 8.20
CA PRO A 41 6.80 13.84 7.69
C PRO A 41 7.69 13.01 8.62
N GLN A 42 7.51 13.14 9.94
CA GLN A 42 8.36 12.50 10.93
C GLN A 42 8.06 11.02 11.12
N TYR A 43 6.85 10.56 10.77
CA TYR A 43 6.39 9.19 11.00
C TYR A 43 5.82 8.55 9.73
N GLY A 44 4.67 9.01 9.26
CA GLY A 44 3.95 8.38 8.15
C GLY A 44 4.73 8.36 6.85
N GLN A 45 5.35 9.48 6.46
CA GLN A 45 6.16 9.54 5.24
C GLN A 45 7.44 8.70 5.35
N LYS A 46 8.07 8.63 6.53
CA LYS A 46 9.26 7.79 6.75
C LYS A 46 8.96 6.30 6.70
N ALA A 47 7.71 5.90 6.95
CA ALA A 47 7.28 4.51 6.88
C ALA A 47 7.14 3.99 5.43
N GLN A 48 7.11 4.88 4.43
CA GLN A 48 6.77 4.53 3.04
C GLN A 48 7.60 3.37 2.49
N LYS A 49 8.93 3.51 2.51
CA LYS A 49 9.84 2.52 1.93
C LYS A 49 9.74 1.17 2.63
N GLN A 50 9.57 1.15 3.95
CA GLN A 50 9.41 -0.09 4.70
C GLN A 50 8.10 -0.79 4.31
N LEU A 51 6.99 -0.04 4.24
CA LEU A 51 5.69 -0.57 3.85
C LEU A 51 5.70 -1.11 2.42
N GLU A 52 6.31 -0.39 1.47
CA GLU A 52 6.51 -0.87 0.09
C GLU A 52 7.27 -2.21 0.04
N GLN A 53 8.36 -2.32 0.82
CA GLN A 53 9.15 -3.54 0.92
C GLN A 53 8.34 -4.70 1.51
N GLU A 54 7.60 -4.46 2.60
CA GLU A 54 6.75 -5.49 3.21
C GLU A 54 5.66 -5.97 2.25
N ILE A 55 5.02 -5.08 1.49
CA ILE A 55 4.01 -5.46 0.49
C ILE A 55 4.65 -6.32 -0.60
N MET A 56 5.82 -5.93 -1.11
CA MET A 56 6.56 -6.71 -2.10
C MET A 56 6.97 -8.09 -1.57
N THR A 57 7.35 -8.20 -0.29
CA THR A 57 7.69 -9.48 0.34
C THR A 57 6.48 -10.36 0.59
N GLN A 58 5.42 -9.81 1.18
CA GLN A 58 4.23 -10.56 1.57
C GLN A 58 3.28 -10.84 0.39
N GLN A 59 3.42 -10.10 -0.71
CA GLN A 59 2.53 -10.18 -1.87
C GLN A 59 1.06 -10.01 -1.48
N SER A 60 0.79 -9.21 -0.45
CA SER A 60 -0.54 -9.05 0.13
C SER A 60 -0.67 -7.72 0.89
N ALA A 61 -1.89 -7.40 1.32
CA ALA A 61 -2.16 -6.28 2.21
C ALA A 61 -1.95 -6.61 3.70
N ASP A 62 -1.60 -7.86 4.04
CA ASP A 62 -1.38 -8.30 5.41
C ASP A 62 0.08 -8.11 5.81
N ILE A 63 0.45 -6.84 5.97
CA ILE A 63 1.79 -6.38 6.39
C ILE A 63 1.76 -5.95 7.85
N ASP A 64 2.92 -5.76 8.48
CA ASP A 64 2.98 -5.27 9.85
C ASP A 64 2.80 -3.74 9.89
N ALA A 65 2.41 -3.23 11.06
CA ALA A 65 2.35 -1.79 11.25
C ALA A 65 3.73 -1.26 11.65
N VAL A 66 4.13 -0.13 11.07
CA VAL A 66 5.37 0.56 11.46
C VAL A 66 5.14 1.31 12.77
N THR A 67 6.03 1.12 13.74
CA THR A 67 5.99 1.81 15.04
C THR A 67 5.97 3.33 14.86
N GLY A 68 5.00 3.99 15.50
CA GLY A 68 4.78 5.44 15.37
C GLY A 68 3.97 5.86 14.13
N ALA A 69 3.69 4.95 13.20
CA ALA A 69 2.91 5.19 11.99
C ALA A 69 1.74 4.20 11.84
N THR A 70 1.11 3.79 12.96
CA THR A 70 0.06 2.76 12.97
C THR A 70 -1.13 3.12 12.08
N PHE A 71 -1.67 4.34 12.19
CA PHE A 71 -2.80 4.78 11.38
C PHE A 71 -2.44 4.90 9.89
N THR A 72 -1.24 5.39 9.57
CA THR A 72 -0.70 5.39 8.20
C THR A 72 -0.61 3.97 7.65
N SER A 73 -0.04 3.04 8.43
CA SER A 73 0.14 1.64 8.04
C SER A 73 -1.21 0.98 7.76
N ASN A 74 -2.22 1.21 8.62
CA ASN A 74 -3.57 0.70 8.40
C ASN A 74 -4.22 1.29 7.12
N GLY A 75 -4.04 2.59 6.87
CA GLY A 75 -4.47 3.21 5.62
C GLY A 75 -3.81 2.56 4.39
N VAL A 76 -2.51 2.27 4.46
CA VAL A 76 -1.79 1.57 3.39
C VAL A 76 -2.34 0.16 3.18
N LYS A 77 -2.54 -0.62 4.26
CA LYS A 77 -3.18 -1.95 4.19
C LYS A 77 -4.52 -1.89 3.46
N ASP A 78 -5.35 -0.90 3.80
CA ASP A 78 -6.66 -0.74 3.19
C ASP A 78 -6.59 -0.32 1.70
N ALA A 79 -5.67 0.56 1.34
CA ALA A 79 -5.44 0.96 -0.05
C ALA A 79 -4.92 -0.23 -0.89
N VAL A 80 -3.92 -0.97 -0.40
CA VAL A 80 -3.39 -2.16 -1.07
C VAL A 80 -4.47 -3.23 -1.22
N ARG A 81 -5.26 -3.49 -0.17
CA ARG A 81 -6.37 -4.46 -0.21
C ARG A 81 -7.39 -4.09 -1.29
N GLN A 82 -7.71 -2.81 -1.43
CA GLN A 82 -8.63 -2.34 -2.47
C GLN A 82 -8.03 -2.47 -3.87
N ALA A 83 -6.74 -2.16 -4.06
CA ALA A 83 -6.07 -2.33 -5.35
C ALA A 83 -6.00 -3.81 -5.76
N LEU A 84 -5.67 -4.71 -4.83
CA LEU A 84 -5.68 -6.16 -5.08
C LEU A 84 -7.08 -6.67 -5.44
N LYS A 85 -8.12 -6.21 -4.74
CA LYS A 85 -9.52 -6.52 -5.09
C LYS A 85 -9.90 -6.07 -6.51
N GLN A 86 -9.32 -4.99 -7.03
CA GLN A 86 -9.55 -4.58 -8.42
C GLN A 86 -8.89 -5.56 -9.40
N ALA A 87 -7.71 -6.08 -9.04
CA ALA A 87 -6.99 -7.08 -9.84
C ALA A 87 -7.64 -8.47 -9.84
N GLU A 88 -8.52 -8.75 -8.87
CA GLU A 88 -9.29 -10.02 -8.81
C GLU A 88 -10.52 -10.04 -9.71
N LYS A 89 -10.98 -8.87 -10.18
CA LYS A 89 -12.19 -8.74 -11.01
C LYS A 89 -11.90 -9.06 -12.46
#